data_AF-C4XKC7-F1
#
_entry.id   AF-C4XKC7-F1
#
_cell.length_a   1.000
_cell.length_b   1.000
_cell.length_c   1.000
_cell.angle_alpha   90.00
_cell.angle_beta   90.00
_cell.angle_gamma   90.00
#
_symmetry.space_group_name_H-M   'P 1'
#
loop_
_entity.id
_entity.type
_entity.pdbx_description
1 polymer ?
#
loop_
_entity_poly.entity_id
_entity_poly.type
_entity_poly.pdbx_seq_one_letter_code
_entity_poly.pdbx_strand_id
1 'polypeptide(L)'
;MAASLVAVMAAAGVAVDLGRVSVEQSRLQNAVDSAALAGSLQLPDDPDVSTGAVTAAATQNLLANDADATGILVESGGATRSVCVSAEAKVEMTLSQVIGIGDQTVTAEACAGYNDIELVMVLDATGSMKGTPIANVKEAATNLVNLIMPSSSSTSTRSKIGLVPFQGKVRIDGNDPVTAEANPDGVGPGCRNADGTLNNGKLRTEYSKTTTKTNIFYGYTLSGVSTTSDKTCSGMSPIRALSSDKSAILSNITALNAGQVTSGTIISEGIKWGRHVLTPTAPYVEGSTDTKVRKIMIVLTDGDTEDGRCGGSYASASKTINTYWTNAYFGQGLKPDSSASPYSTLSTAALTLAQIPDCKDGGLLNTYVVNEATLAKTDANYPIEIFSIRFGDSDSTDKNLMKQIASSKPGTEDHYFDAPDEAGIKEMFKKIGQQLGQRLMTRKEATTGTP
;
A
#
# COMPACT_ATOMS: atom_id res chain seq x y z
N MET A 1 39.77 -43.55 41.04
CA MET A 1 38.33 -43.29 41.27
C MET A 1 38.05 -41.84 41.69
N ALA A 2 38.86 -41.19 42.53
CA ALA A 2 38.66 -39.79 42.89
C ALA A 2 38.84 -38.81 41.69
N ALA A 3 39.92 -38.97 40.91
CA ALA A 3 40.19 -38.12 39.75
C ALA A 3 39.10 -38.20 38.65
N SER A 4 38.55 -39.40 38.42
CA SER A 4 37.45 -39.60 37.47
C SER A 4 36.14 -38.95 37.93
N LEU A 5 35.87 -38.94 39.24
CA LEU A 5 34.68 -38.29 39.81
C LEU A 5 34.76 -36.77 39.67
N VAL A 6 35.93 -36.20 39.94
CA VAL A 6 36.21 -34.76 39.76
C VAL A 6 36.07 -34.36 38.30
N ALA A 7 36.58 -35.17 37.36
CA ALA A 7 36.46 -34.91 35.93
C ALA A 7 34.99 -34.91 35.46
N VAL A 8 34.16 -35.85 35.95
CA VAL A 8 32.73 -35.91 35.60
C VAL A 8 31.96 -34.72 36.19
N MET A 9 32.25 -34.32 37.44
CA MET A 9 31.63 -33.15 38.05
C MET A 9 32.03 -31.84 37.36
N ALA A 10 33.31 -31.72 36.95
CA ALA A 10 33.79 -30.59 36.17
C ALA A 10 33.08 -30.51 34.81
N ALA A 11 32.96 -31.63 34.09
CA ALA A 11 32.25 -31.68 32.81
C ALA A 11 30.77 -31.32 32.96
N ALA A 12 30.11 -31.78 34.03
CA ALA A 12 28.74 -31.41 34.34
C ALA A 12 28.60 -29.92 34.67
N GLY A 13 29.56 -29.35 35.42
CA GLY A 13 29.61 -27.93 35.74
C GLY A 13 29.73 -27.05 34.49
N VAL A 14 30.63 -27.42 33.58
CA VAL A 14 30.78 -26.76 32.28
C VAL A 14 29.49 -26.86 31.46
N ALA A 15 28.85 -28.02 31.41
CA ALA A 15 27.61 -28.19 30.67
C ALA A 15 26.48 -27.29 31.20
N VAL A 16 26.35 -27.15 32.53
CA VAL A 16 25.34 -26.27 33.15
C VAL A 16 25.63 -24.80 32.87
N ASP A 17 26.88 -24.36 33.04
CA ASP A 17 27.23 -22.96 32.77
C ASP A 17 27.12 -22.62 31.27
N LEU A 18 27.48 -23.54 30.35
CA LEU A 18 27.21 -23.36 28.92
C LEU A 18 25.70 -23.27 28.62
N GLY A 19 24.88 -24.05 29.33
CA GLY A 19 23.43 -23.93 29.28
C GLY A 19 22.97 -22.54 29.69
N ARG A 20 23.53 -21.98 30.78
CA ARG A 20 23.24 -20.60 31.22
C ARG A 20 23.66 -19.56 30.18
N VAL A 21 24.86 -19.69 29.60
CA VAL A 21 25.32 -18.82 28.51
C VAL A 21 24.34 -18.84 27.33
N SER A 22 23.88 -20.02 26.92
CA SER A 22 22.92 -20.14 25.81
C SER A 22 21.55 -19.52 26.13
N VAL A 23 21.10 -19.61 27.38
CA VAL A 23 19.84 -18.98 27.84
C VAL A 23 19.98 -17.47 27.84
N GLU A 24 21.07 -16.93 28.41
CA GLU A 24 21.31 -15.48 28.43
C GLU A 24 21.51 -14.91 27.03
N GLN A 25 22.20 -15.62 26.13
CA GLN A 25 22.29 -15.22 24.72
C GLN A 25 20.91 -15.09 24.07
N SER A 26 20.01 -16.04 24.31
CA SER A 26 18.66 -16.04 23.75
C SER A 26 17.81 -14.92 24.36
N ARG A 27 17.94 -14.69 25.67
CA ARG A 27 17.26 -13.61 26.38
C ARG A 27 17.70 -12.24 25.88
N LEU A 28 19.01 -12.01 25.79
CA LEU A 28 19.58 -10.76 25.30
C LEU A 28 19.19 -10.52 23.85
N GLN A 29 19.22 -11.56 22.99
CA GLN A 29 18.77 -11.44 21.59
C GLN A 29 17.31 -11.00 21.49
N ASN A 30 16.40 -11.63 22.24
CA ASN A 30 15.00 -11.23 22.26
C ASN A 30 14.80 -9.79 22.76
N ALA A 31 15.61 -9.36 23.73
CA ALA A 31 15.57 -8.01 24.27
C ALA A 31 16.05 -6.98 23.24
N VAL A 32 17.15 -7.23 22.52
CA VAL A 32 17.63 -6.32 21.45
C VAL A 32 16.70 -6.31 20.25
N ASP A 33 16.09 -7.44 19.87
CA ASP A 33 15.09 -7.51 18.80
C ASP A 33 13.88 -6.62 19.11
N SER A 34 13.33 -6.75 20.33
CA SER A 34 12.24 -5.91 20.81
C SER A 34 12.65 -4.43 20.88
N ALA A 35 13.87 -4.14 21.33
CA ALA A 35 14.40 -2.78 21.41
C ALA A 35 14.56 -2.13 20.03
N ALA A 36 15.07 -2.87 19.04
CA ALA A 36 15.20 -2.39 17.66
C ALA A 36 13.80 -2.08 17.08
N LEU A 37 12.81 -2.96 17.28
CA LEU A 37 11.44 -2.71 16.85
C LEU A 37 10.82 -1.48 17.54
N ALA A 38 11.04 -1.32 18.85
CA ALA A 38 10.57 -0.15 19.59
C ALA A 38 11.22 1.16 19.11
N GLY A 39 12.53 1.13 18.81
CA GLY A 39 13.23 2.25 18.18
C GLY A 39 12.68 2.56 16.78
N SER A 40 12.39 1.54 15.98
CA SER A 40 11.92 1.71 14.59
C SER A 40 10.60 2.48 14.49
N LEU A 41 9.74 2.39 15.51
CA LEU A 41 8.48 3.15 15.62
C LEU A 41 8.68 4.66 15.71
N GLN A 42 9.86 5.10 16.16
CA GLN A 42 10.20 6.52 16.31
C GLN A 42 10.91 7.08 15.07
N LEU A 43 11.26 6.25 14.08
CA LEU A 43 11.91 6.70 12.83
C LEU A 43 11.11 7.75 12.04
N PRO A 44 9.76 7.81 12.07
CA PRO A 44 9.05 8.92 11.44
C PRO A 44 9.33 10.29 12.06
N ASP A 45 9.64 10.34 13.35
CA ASP A 45 9.90 11.58 14.11
C ASP A 45 11.40 11.85 14.28
N ASP A 46 12.22 10.79 14.35
CA ASP A 46 13.67 10.83 14.50
C ASP A 46 14.35 9.99 13.40
N PRO A 47 14.24 10.41 12.14
CA PRO A 47 14.61 9.59 10.99
C PRO A 47 16.10 9.24 10.94
N ASP A 48 16.96 10.10 11.47
CA ASP A 48 18.43 9.93 11.45
C ASP A 48 18.99 9.50 12.81
N VAL A 49 18.14 9.13 13.79
CA VAL A 49 18.55 8.70 15.14
C VAL A 49 19.44 9.78 15.82
N SER A 50 19.03 11.04 15.69
CA SER A 50 19.84 12.21 16.09
C SER A 50 19.17 13.08 17.14
N THR A 51 17.83 13.04 17.23
CA THR A 51 17.07 13.80 18.23
C THR A 51 17.01 13.08 19.58
N GLY A 52 17.31 11.78 19.59
CA GLY A 52 17.36 10.94 20.79
C GLY A 52 16.06 10.22 21.11
N ALA A 53 14.97 10.46 20.36
CA ALA A 53 13.69 9.78 20.56
C ALA A 53 13.80 8.27 20.28
N VAL A 54 14.48 7.89 19.20
CA VAL A 54 14.76 6.48 18.88
C VAL A 54 15.64 5.84 19.95
N THR A 55 16.71 6.51 20.36
CA THR A 55 17.64 6.02 21.39
C THR A 55 16.93 5.80 22.72
N ALA A 56 16.09 6.74 23.14
CA ALA A 56 15.32 6.63 24.38
C ALA A 56 14.33 5.46 24.33
N ALA A 57 13.56 5.32 23.24
CA ALA A 57 12.59 4.24 23.09
C ALA A 57 13.25 2.86 23.06
N ALA A 58 14.34 2.70 22.29
CA ALA A 58 15.08 1.45 22.19
C ALA A 58 15.71 1.07 23.54
N THR A 59 16.39 2.00 24.20
CA THR A 59 17.07 1.75 25.48
C THR A 59 16.06 1.42 26.58
N GLN A 60 14.95 2.16 26.67
CA GLN A 60 13.90 1.89 27.65
C GLN A 60 13.27 0.50 27.44
N ASN A 61 13.01 0.11 26.19
CA ASN A 61 12.44 -1.19 25.89
C ASN A 61 13.43 -2.33 26.16
N LEU A 62 14.72 -2.14 25.85
CA LEU A 62 15.78 -3.11 26.14
C LEU A 62 15.84 -3.39 27.65
N LEU A 63 15.99 -2.34 28.47
CA LEU A 63 16.13 -2.46 29.91
C LEU A 63 14.87 -2.98 30.62
N ALA A 64 13.69 -2.84 29.99
CA ALA A 64 12.46 -3.46 30.48
C ALA A 64 12.42 -4.98 30.27
N ASN A 65 13.07 -5.48 29.22
CA ASN A 65 13.13 -6.92 28.91
C ASN A 65 14.39 -7.60 29.49
N ASP A 66 15.47 -6.84 29.63
CA ASP A 66 16.72 -7.28 30.25
C ASP A 66 17.40 -6.14 31.02
N ALA A 67 17.14 -6.09 32.32
CA ALA A 67 17.65 -5.03 33.20
C ALA A 67 19.16 -5.08 33.43
N ASP A 68 19.80 -6.23 33.16
CA ASP A 68 21.24 -6.45 33.37
C ASP A 68 22.06 -6.17 32.10
N ALA A 69 21.40 -5.75 31.02
CA ALA A 69 22.05 -5.37 29.77
C ALA A 69 22.94 -4.13 29.96
N THR A 70 24.15 -4.21 29.43
CA THR A 70 25.18 -3.16 29.46
C THR A 70 25.72 -2.92 28.05
N GLY A 71 26.66 -1.97 27.88
CA GLY A 71 27.28 -1.71 26.58
C GLY A 71 26.28 -1.30 25.49
N ILE A 72 25.16 -0.68 25.86
CA ILE A 72 24.05 -0.40 24.97
C ILE A 72 24.47 0.67 23.94
N LEU A 73 24.42 0.31 22.67
CA LEU A 73 24.65 1.21 21.55
C LEU A 73 23.43 1.21 20.63
N VAL A 74 22.93 2.40 20.32
CA VAL A 74 21.83 2.63 19.38
C VAL A 74 22.31 3.56 18.28
N GLU A 75 22.21 3.13 17.04
CA GLU A 75 22.72 3.86 15.87
C GLU A 75 21.81 3.72 14.65
N SER A 76 21.97 4.60 13.67
CA SER A 76 21.29 4.48 12.37
C SER A 76 21.94 3.41 11.50
N GLY A 77 21.13 2.66 10.75
CA GLY A 77 21.63 1.67 9.79
C GLY A 77 22.34 2.27 8.57
N GLY A 78 22.14 3.57 8.29
CA GLY A 78 22.89 4.30 7.25
C GLY A 78 22.31 4.17 5.83
N ALA A 79 22.41 2.98 5.21
CA ALA A 79 21.97 2.79 3.81
C ALA A 79 20.46 2.64 3.66
N THR A 80 19.83 2.00 4.65
CA THR A 80 18.37 1.92 4.79
C THR A 80 17.93 2.84 5.93
N ARG A 81 16.66 3.26 5.90
CA ARG A 81 16.07 3.91 7.06
C ARG A 81 15.85 2.85 8.14
N SER A 82 16.80 2.70 9.06
CA SER A 82 16.72 1.69 10.13
C SER A 82 17.48 2.13 11.37
N VAL A 83 17.15 1.50 12.49
CA VAL A 83 17.88 1.59 13.76
C VAL A 83 18.55 0.25 14.04
N CYS A 84 19.79 0.27 14.48
CA CYS A 84 20.53 -0.88 14.98
C CYS A 84 20.79 -0.70 16.48
N VAL A 85 20.51 -1.75 17.25
CA VAL A 85 20.71 -1.83 18.70
C VAL A 85 21.66 -2.97 18.97
N SER A 86 22.71 -2.71 19.76
CA SER A 86 23.59 -3.75 20.30
C SER A 86 23.73 -3.58 21.80
N ALA A 87 23.92 -4.70 22.49
CA ALA A 87 24.08 -4.75 23.93
C ALA A 87 24.90 -5.97 24.36
N GLU A 88 25.36 -5.93 25.60
CA GLU A 88 26.17 -6.96 26.24
C GLU A 88 25.51 -7.43 27.54
N ALA A 89 25.60 -8.73 27.86
CA ALA A 89 25.21 -9.25 29.17
C ALA A 89 26.33 -10.13 29.74
N LYS A 90 26.56 -10.02 31.05
CA LYS A 90 27.59 -10.77 31.75
C LYS A 90 27.00 -12.04 32.37
N VAL A 91 27.59 -13.18 32.05
CA VAL A 91 27.25 -14.49 32.60
C VAL A 91 28.31 -14.93 33.59
N GLU A 92 27.96 -14.91 34.87
CA GLU A 92 28.84 -15.37 35.95
C GLU A 92 28.94 -16.90 35.96
N MET A 93 30.14 -17.44 35.72
CA MET A 93 30.37 -18.88 35.57
C MET A 93 30.53 -19.55 36.94
N THR A 94 29.46 -20.13 37.49
CA THR A 94 29.46 -20.57 38.89
C THR A 94 30.16 -21.92 39.14
N LEU A 95 30.12 -22.84 38.17
CA LEU A 95 30.61 -24.20 38.33
C LEU A 95 31.95 -24.41 37.61
N SER A 96 32.12 -23.74 36.48
CA SER A 96 33.29 -23.80 35.61
C SER A 96 34.48 -23.00 36.18
N GLN A 97 34.21 -22.08 37.12
CA GLN A 97 35.26 -21.39 37.88
C GLN A 97 36.17 -22.37 38.65
N VAL A 98 35.65 -23.52 39.09
CA VAL A 98 36.43 -24.56 39.80
C VAL A 98 37.56 -25.13 38.94
N ILE A 99 37.43 -25.05 37.61
CA ILE A 99 38.46 -25.47 36.65
C ILE A 99 39.12 -24.28 35.94
N GLY A 100 38.95 -23.06 36.45
CA GLY A 100 39.63 -21.86 35.98
C GLY A 100 38.95 -21.13 34.80
N ILE A 101 37.70 -21.47 34.46
CA ILE A 101 36.93 -20.74 33.44
C ILE A 101 36.23 -19.56 34.13
N GLY A 102 36.63 -18.34 33.77
CA GLY A 102 36.04 -17.10 34.29
C GLY A 102 34.74 -16.71 33.58
N ASP A 103 34.12 -15.64 34.10
CA ASP A 103 32.88 -15.07 33.58
C ASP A 103 32.94 -14.83 32.07
N GLN A 104 31.80 -14.99 31.41
CA GLN A 104 31.66 -14.78 29.97
C GLN A 104 30.77 -13.57 29.70
N THR A 105 31.10 -12.79 28.69
CA THR A 105 30.23 -11.73 28.18
C THR A 105 29.60 -12.21 26.88
N VAL A 106 28.27 -12.16 26.81
CA VAL A 106 27.52 -12.41 25.59
C VAL A 106 27.16 -11.07 24.95
N THR A 107 27.16 -11.01 23.63
CA THR A 107 26.77 -9.83 22.87
C THR A 107 25.60 -10.19 21.95
N ALA A 108 24.67 -9.26 21.79
CA ALA A 108 23.57 -9.42 20.86
C ALA A 108 23.35 -8.13 20.08
N GLU A 109 22.79 -8.28 18.88
CA GLU A 109 22.54 -7.18 17.98
C GLU A 109 21.29 -7.44 17.15
N ALA A 110 20.53 -6.38 16.92
CA ALA A 110 19.37 -6.40 16.03
C ALA A 110 19.24 -5.06 15.31
N CYS A 111 18.78 -5.09 14.07
CA CYS A 111 18.37 -3.88 13.35
C CYS A 111 16.91 -3.98 12.95
N ALA A 112 16.21 -2.85 12.91
CA ALA A 112 14.83 -2.77 12.43
C ALA A 112 14.58 -1.49 11.63
N GLY A 113 13.75 -1.58 10.59
CA GLY A 113 13.41 -0.44 9.75
C GLY A 113 12.83 -0.81 8.39
N TYR A 114 13.01 0.08 7.42
CA TYR A 114 12.41 0.02 6.10
C TYR A 114 13.40 -0.60 5.09
N ASN A 115 13.18 -1.86 4.69
CA ASN A 115 13.84 -2.44 3.53
C ASN A 115 12.94 -3.46 2.81
N ASP A 116 13.20 -3.67 1.51
CA ASP A 116 12.49 -4.61 0.62
C ASP A 116 10.97 -4.38 0.56
N ILE A 117 10.56 -3.13 0.31
CA ILE A 117 9.15 -2.76 0.18
C ILE A 117 8.89 -2.20 -1.20
N GLU A 118 7.96 -2.82 -1.93
CA GLU A 118 7.37 -2.20 -3.12
C GLU A 118 5.98 -1.72 -2.75
N LEU A 119 5.77 -0.42 -2.87
CA LEU A 119 4.56 0.25 -2.40
C LEU A 119 3.86 0.97 -3.56
N VAL A 120 2.56 0.78 -3.69
CA VAL A 120 1.73 1.58 -4.60
C VAL A 120 0.70 2.37 -3.81
N MET A 121 0.61 3.67 -4.11
CA MET A 121 -0.47 4.51 -3.58
C MET A 121 -1.59 4.59 -4.62
N VAL A 122 -2.72 3.97 -4.30
CA VAL A 122 -3.97 4.03 -5.07
C VAL A 122 -4.79 5.19 -4.51
N LEU A 123 -4.80 6.31 -5.22
CA LEU A 123 -5.28 7.58 -4.71
C LEU A 123 -6.50 8.05 -5.48
N ASP A 124 -7.59 8.30 -4.75
CA ASP A 124 -8.77 8.93 -5.29
C ASP A 124 -8.47 10.37 -5.73
N ALA A 125 -8.71 10.66 -7.01
CA ALA A 125 -8.50 11.96 -7.63
C ALA A 125 -9.82 12.59 -8.12
N THR A 126 -10.96 12.17 -7.57
CA THR A 126 -12.31 12.60 -7.99
C THR A 126 -12.60 14.06 -7.63
N GLY A 127 -13.80 14.52 -7.97
CA GLY A 127 -14.20 15.92 -7.76
C GLY A 127 -14.28 16.32 -6.29
N SER A 128 -14.69 15.41 -5.43
CA SER A 128 -14.81 15.58 -3.97
C SER A 128 -13.46 15.80 -3.30
N MET A 129 -12.41 15.17 -3.82
CA MET A 129 -11.03 15.33 -3.36
C MET A 129 -10.39 16.68 -3.70
N LYS A 130 -11.05 17.55 -4.49
CA LYS A 130 -10.48 18.82 -4.94
C LYS A 130 -10.26 19.80 -3.78
N GLY A 131 -9.12 20.50 -3.82
CA GLY A 131 -8.78 21.56 -2.87
C GLY A 131 -7.92 21.02 -1.74
N THR A 132 -8.36 21.22 -0.50
CA THR A 132 -7.60 20.81 0.68
C THR A 132 -7.40 19.29 0.82
N PRO A 133 -8.39 18.42 0.50
CA PRO A 133 -8.20 16.96 0.63
C PRO A 133 -7.02 16.43 -0.18
N ILE A 134 -6.97 16.70 -1.49
CA ILE A 134 -5.84 16.28 -2.32
C ILE A 134 -4.52 16.95 -1.90
N ALA A 135 -4.54 18.19 -1.39
CA ALA A 135 -3.33 18.84 -0.87
C ALA A 135 -2.76 18.08 0.34
N ASN A 136 -3.61 17.65 1.28
CA ASN A 136 -3.22 16.86 2.43
C ASN A 136 -2.72 15.46 2.04
N VAL A 137 -3.37 14.81 1.06
CA VAL A 137 -2.89 13.54 0.51
C VAL A 137 -1.50 13.69 -0.09
N LYS A 138 -1.25 14.76 -0.86
CA LYS A 138 0.06 15.01 -1.47
C LYS A 138 1.15 15.23 -0.43
N GLU A 139 0.85 15.97 0.63
CA GLU A 139 1.79 16.20 1.73
C GLU A 139 2.05 14.89 2.51
N ALA A 140 1.01 14.14 2.84
CA ALA A 140 1.11 12.86 3.55
C ALA A 140 1.90 11.81 2.74
N ALA A 141 1.61 11.70 1.44
CA ALA A 141 2.36 10.85 0.51
C ALA A 141 3.83 11.29 0.40
N THR A 142 4.11 12.58 0.33
CA THR A 142 5.48 13.13 0.33
C THR A 142 6.24 12.74 1.58
N ASN A 143 5.61 12.86 2.76
CA ASN A 143 6.21 12.48 4.04
C ASN A 143 6.50 10.97 4.09
N LEU A 144 5.57 10.14 3.61
CA LEU A 144 5.77 8.69 3.53
C LEU A 144 6.93 8.31 2.60
N VAL A 145 7.03 8.95 1.42
CA VAL A 145 8.17 8.75 0.50
C VAL A 145 9.49 9.15 1.17
N ASN A 146 9.53 10.30 1.86
CA ASN A 146 10.72 10.76 2.56
C ASN A 146 11.14 9.84 3.72
N LEU A 147 10.16 9.19 4.36
CA LEU A 147 10.38 8.21 5.41
C LEU A 147 10.99 6.92 4.85
N ILE A 148 10.36 6.34 3.82
CA ILE A 148 10.76 5.06 3.23
C ILE A 148 12.07 5.18 2.42
N MET A 149 12.26 6.29 1.71
CA MET A 149 13.38 6.50 0.80
C MET A 149 14.32 7.59 1.34
N PRO A 150 15.42 7.23 2.03
CA PRO A 150 16.39 8.22 2.51
C PRO A 150 17.11 8.93 1.36
N SER A 151 17.56 10.16 1.60
CA SER A 151 18.18 11.02 0.57
C SER A 151 19.56 10.54 0.10
N SER A 152 20.16 9.56 0.80
CA SER A 152 21.49 9.00 0.56
C SER A 152 21.49 7.69 -0.23
N SER A 153 20.34 7.16 -0.66
CA SER A 153 20.30 5.85 -1.32
C SER A 153 20.80 5.93 -2.76
N SER A 154 22.12 5.80 -2.91
CA SER A 154 22.78 5.24 -4.07
C SER A 154 22.22 3.84 -4.33
N THR A 155 21.53 3.63 -5.44
CA THR A 155 21.39 2.36 -6.23
C THR A 155 21.14 1.01 -5.52
N SER A 156 20.99 0.95 -4.19
CA SER A 156 21.17 -0.25 -3.36
C SER A 156 19.96 -0.53 -2.46
N THR A 157 19.00 0.39 -2.36
CA THR A 157 17.71 0.12 -1.71
C THR A 157 16.79 -0.57 -2.70
N ARG A 158 16.19 -1.70 -2.29
CA ARG A 158 15.17 -2.41 -3.09
C ARG A 158 13.79 -1.77 -3.00
N SER A 159 13.65 -0.67 -2.28
CA SER A 159 12.38 0.01 -2.10
C SER A 159 11.97 0.75 -3.37
N LYS A 160 10.77 0.46 -3.88
CA LYS A 160 10.19 1.16 -5.02
C LYS A 160 8.79 1.66 -4.68
N ILE A 161 8.44 2.81 -5.25
CA ILE A 161 7.13 3.42 -5.04
C ILE A 161 6.49 3.71 -6.40
N GLY A 162 5.21 3.35 -6.53
CA GLY A 162 4.35 3.63 -7.68
C GLY A 162 3.11 4.41 -7.27
N LEU A 163 2.41 4.99 -8.24
CA LEU A 163 1.20 5.78 -8.01
C LEU A 163 0.11 5.35 -8.98
N VAL A 164 -1.10 5.15 -8.47
CA VAL A 164 -2.30 4.89 -9.27
C VAL A 164 -3.38 5.88 -8.87
N PRO A 165 -3.36 7.10 -9.45
CA PRO A 165 -4.47 8.02 -9.33
C PRO A 165 -5.66 7.44 -10.10
N PHE A 166 -6.82 7.36 -9.46
CA PHE A 166 -8.03 6.83 -10.08
C PHE A 166 -9.22 7.77 -9.90
N GLN A 167 -10.17 7.63 -10.80
CA GLN A 167 -11.50 8.24 -10.71
C GLN A 167 -12.49 7.19 -11.22
N GLY A 168 -13.35 7.49 -12.20
CA GLY A 168 -14.10 6.46 -12.93
C GLY A 168 -13.21 5.58 -13.82
N LYS A 169 -11.93 5.95 -14.00
CA LYS A 169 -10.94 5.29 -14.87
C LYS A 169 -9.54 5.48 -14.30
N VAL A 170 -8.56 4.95 -15.01
CA VAL A 170 -7.14 5.32 -14.88
C VAL A 170 -6.60 5.90 -16.18
N ARG A 171 -5.50 6.64 -16.09
CA ARG A 171 -4.79 7.20 -17.25
C ARG A 171 -3.39 6.63 -17.34
N ILE A 172 -2.96 6.34 -18.55
CA ILE A 172 -1.57 6.03 -18.91
C ILE A 172 -1.17 7.09 -19.93
N ASP A 173 -0.14 7.90 -19.70
CA ASP A 173 0.21 8.99 -20.63
C ASP A 173 1.57 8.83 -21.29
N GLY A 174 2.26 7.72 -21.02
CA GLY A 174 3.51 7.35 -21.66
C GLY A 174 4.69 8.30 -21.37
N ASN A 175 4.49 9.27 -20.45
CA ASN A 175 5.51 10.16 -19.93
C ASN A 175 6.13 9.61 -18.64
N ASP A 176 6.03 8.30 -18.44
CA ASP A 176 6.80 7.63 -17.41
C ASP A 176 8.30 7.86 -17.73
N PRO A 177 9.12 8.38 -16.80
CA PRO A 177 10.55 8.62 -17.04
C PRO A 177 11.35 7.34 -17.29
N VAL A 178 10.74 6.15 -17.16
CA VAL A 178 11.35 4.87 -17.55
C VAL A 178 11.00 4.57 -19.02
N THR A 179 12.01 4.55 -19.89
CA THR A 179 11.87 4.48 -21.36
C THR A 179 11.16 3.24 -21.91
N ALA A 180 11.02 2.15 -21.14
CA ALA A 180 10.29 0.95 -21.56
C ALA A 180 8.76 1.08 -21.43
N GLU A 181 8.27 2.12 -20.74
CA GLU A 181 6.92 2.19 -20.19
C GLU A 181 6.02 3.24 -20.86
N ALA A 182 6.42 3.75 -22.04
CA ALA A 182 5.58 4.70 -22.77
C ALA A 182 4.21 4.11 -23.19
N ASN A 183 4.11 2.77 -23.23
CA ASN A 183 2.90 2.02 -23.57
C ASN A 183 2.91 0.60 -22.92
N PRO A 184 2.79 0.52 -21.59
CA PRO A 184 3.07 -0.69 -20.81
C PRO A 184 2.09 -1.84 -21.13
N ASP A 185 0.86 -1.53 -21.55
CA ASP A 185 -0.17 -2.52 -21.90
C ASP A 185 -0.34 -2.73 -23.42
N GLY A 186 0.47 -2.07 -24.25
CA GLY A 186 0.40 -2.17 -25.70
C GLY A 186 -0.78 -1.43 -26.36
N VAL A 187 -1.65 -0.76 -25.61
CA VAL A 187 -2.89 -0.14 -26.11
C VAL A 187 -2.70 1.33 -26.57
N GLY A 188 -1.68 2.01 -26.07
CA GLY A 188 -1.30 3.39 -26.40
C GLY A 188 -1.63 4.39 -25.29
N PRO A 189 -1.09 5.62 -25.33
CA PRO A 189 -1.37 6.62 -24.30
C PRO A 189 -2.86 7.02 -24.31
N GLY A 190 -3.42 7.19 -23.13
CA GLY A 190 -4.79 7.62 -22.86
C GLY A 190 -5.38 6.91 -21.65
N CYS A 191 -6.69 7.06 -21.49
CA CYS A 191 -7.40 6.46 -20.36
C CYS A 191 -7.88 5.07 -20.70
N ARG A 192 -8.02 4.24 -19.67
CA ARG A 192 -8.54 2.89 -19.81
C ARG A 192 -9.97 2.82 -19.31
N ASN A 193 -10.79 2.15 -20.08
CA ASN A 193 -12.09 1.68 -19.62
C ASN A 193 -11.88 0.49 -18.67
N ALA A 194 -12.94 0.08 -17.98
CA ALA A 194 -12.81 -1.00 -17.00
C ALA A 194 -12.45 -2.36 -17.61
N ASP A 195 -12.75 -2.57 -18.88
CA ASP A 195 -12.35 -3.77 -19.63
C ASP A 195 -10.91 -3.68 -20.20
N GLY A 196 -10.17 -2.62 -19.87
CA GLY A 196 -8.80 -2.39 -20.33
C GLY A 196 -8.70 -1.76 -21.73
N THR A 197 -9.81 -1.48 -22.42
CA THR A 197 -9.76 -0.84 -23.74
C THR A 197 -9.43 0.65 -23.65
N LEU A 198 -8.82 1.19 -24.71
CA LEU A 198 -8.56 2.63 -24.82
C LEU A 198 -9.87 3.42 -24.83
N ASN A 199 -9.98 4.43 -23.97
CA ASN A 199 -11.04 5.41 -24.08
C ASN A 199 -10.70 6.43 -25.18
N ASN A 200 -11.35 6.29 -26.33
CA ASN A 200 -11.21 7.20 -27.47
C ASN A 200 -12.22 8.37 -27.45
N GLY A 201 -12.82 8.64 -26.29
CA GLY A 201 -13.85 9.67 -26.12
C GLY A 201 -15.20 9.32 -26.72
N LYS A 202 -15.36 8.16 -27.37
CA LYS A 202 -16.61 7.72 -28.00
C LYS A 202 -17.32 6.67 -27.16
N LEU A 203 -18.64 6.66 -27.23
CA LEU A 203 -19.44 5.58 -26.69
C LEU A 203 -19.15 4.33 -27.49
N ARG A 204 -18.85 3.20 -26.82
CA ARG A 204 -18.62 1.95 -27.54
C ARG A 204 -19.86 1.55 -28.33
N THR A 205 -19.65 0.98 -29.51
CA THR A 205 -20.72 0.65 -30.45
C THR A 205 -21.71 -0.37 -29.89
N GLU A 206 -21.23 -1.28 -29.05
CA GLU A 206 -22.08 -2.22 -28.30
C GLU A 206 -23.11 -1.51 -27.39
N TYR A 207 -22.75 -0.34 -26.83
CA TYR A 207 -23.64 0.47 -26.00
C TYR A 207 -24.45 1.50 -26.80
N SER A 208 -24.11 1.74 -28.07
CA SER A 208 -24.75 2.77 -28.91
C SER A 208 -25.80 2.24 -29.89
N LYS A 209 -25.98 0.91 -30.01
CA LYS A 209 -26.99 0.26 -30.89
C LYS A 209 -28.42 0.37 -30.33
N THR A 210 -28.84 1.54 -29.91
CA THR A 210 -30.27 1.86 -29.68
C THR A 210 -30.82 2.50 -30.94
N THR A 211 -31.80 1.87 -31.57
CA THR A 211 -32.32 2.22 -32.91
C THR A 211 -33.08 3.55 -33.00
N THR A 212 -33.27 4.29 -31.91
CA THR A 212 -33.92 5.62 -31.90
C THR A 212 -33.30 6.55 -30.85
N LYS A 213 -33.13 7.85 -31.19
CA LYS A 213 -32.64 8.92 -30.29
C LYS A 213 -33.51 9.16 -29.05
N THR A 214 -34.73 8.63 -29.05
CA THR A 214 -35.71 8.72 -27.96
C THR A 214 -35.65 7.55 -26.99
N ASN A 215 -34.76 6.57 -27.20
CA ASN A 215 -34.63 5.44 -26.28
C ASN A 215 -33.97 5.89 -24.98
N ILE A 216 -34.73 5.73 -23.92
CA ILE A 216 -34.33 5.94 -22.55
C ILE A 216 -33.58 4.69 -22.11
N PHE A 217 -32.27 4.79 -21.90
CA PHE A 217 -31.47 3.75 -21.27
C PHE A 217 -31.51 3.99 -19.76
N TYR A 218 -32.17 3.15 -18.95
CA TYR A 218 -32.24 3.32 -17.48
C TYR A 218 -32.73 4.73 -17.04
N GLY A 219 -33.83 5.24 -17.61
CA GLY A 219 -34.26 6.62 -17.31
C GLY A 219 -33.39 7.74 -17.92
N TYR A 220 -32.35 7.40 -18.69
CA TYR A 220 -31.40 8.34 -19.27
C TYR A 220 -31.56 8.55 -20.78
N THR A 221 -31.44 9.79 -21.22
CA THR A 221 -31.47 10.14 -22.64
C THR A 221 -30.07 9.98 -23.23
N LEU A 222 -29.95 9.22 -24.33
CA LEU A 222 -28.71 9.12 -25.12
C LEU A 222 -28.43 10.39 -25.96
N SER A 223 -29.27 11.41 -25.84
CA SER A 223 -29.14 12.69 -26.54
C SER A 223 -28.02 13.52 -25.91
N GLY A 224 -26.85 13.57 -26.57
CA GLY A 224 -25.72 14.41 -26.15
C GLY A 224 -24.39 13.69 -25.97
N VAL A 225 -24.30 12.41 -26.37
CA VAL A 225 -23.02 11.68 -26.42
C VAL A 225 -22.08 12.41 -27.38
N SER A 226 -21.04 13.06 -26.84
CA SER A 226 -19.97 13.66 -27.65
C SER A 226 -19.32 12.56 -28.49
N THR A 227 -19.38 12.70 -29.81
CA THR A 227 -18.74 11.78 -30.76
C THR A 227 -17.41 12.32 -31.28
N THR A 228 -16.98 13.50 -30.82
CA THR A 228 -15.94 14.31 -31.47
C THR A 228 -14.80 14.77 -30.57
N SER A 229 -14.96 14.93 -29.26
CA SER A 229 -13.84 15.27 -28.36
C SER A 229 -13.99 14.71 -26.94
N ASP A 230 -12.86 14.26 -26.39
CA ASP A 230 -12.71 13.78 -25.01
C ASP A 230 -12.41 14.96 -24.07
N LYS A 231 -13.30 15.21 -23.10
CA LYS A 231 -13.10 16.18 -22.00
C LYS A 231 -12.76 15.50 -20.67
N THR A 232 -12.44 14.21 -20.70
CA THR A 232 -12.58 13.34 -19.54
C THR A 232 -11.39 12.45 -19.27
N CYS A 233 -10.36 12.49 -20.13
CA CYS A 233 -9.07 11.86 -19.87
C CYS A 233 -7.90 12.84 -19.68
N SER A 234 -7.83 13.90 -20.48
CA SER A 234 -6.65 14.78 -20.57
C SER A 234 -6.30 15.52 -19.27
N GLY A 235 -7.25 15.68 -18.36
CA GLY A 235 -7.04 16.26 -17.03
C GLY A 235 -6.64 15.26 -15.95
N MET A 236 -6.83 13.96 -16.15
CA MET A 236 -6.55 12.93 -15.13
C MET A 236 -5.04 12.82 -14.86
N SER A 237 -4.64 12.58 -13.62
CA SER A 237 -3.26 12.20 -13.31
C SER A 237 -2.95 10.79 -13.82
N PRO A 238 -1.80 10.57 -14.48
CA PRO A 238 -1.42 9.26 -15.00
C PRO A 238 -0.93 8.32 -13.89
N ILE A 239 -1.04 7.01 -14.15
CA ILE A 239 -0.33 5.97 -13.41
C ILE A 239 1.17 6.19 -13.56
N ARG A 240 1.90 5.93 -12.48
CA ARG A 240 3.35 5.86 -12.42
C ARG A 240 3.74 4.45 -11.99
N ALA A 241 4.62 3.80 -12.73
CA ALA A 241 5.13 2.49 -12.34
C ALA A 241 6.01 2.55 -11.08
N LEU A 242 6.40 1.39 -10.58
CA LEU A 242 7.33 1.29 -9.46
C LEU A 242 8.69 1.86 -9.84
N SER A 243 9.16 2.85 -9.08
CA SER A 243 10.48 3.44 -9.28
C SER A 243 11.27 3.55 -7.98
N SER A 244 12.60 3.46 -8.08
CA SER A 244 13.52 3.82 -7.00
C SER A 244 14.00 5.28 -7.11
N ASP A 245 13.56 6.04 -8.11
CA ASP A 245 13.88 7.46 -8.26
C ASP A 245 12.96 8.31 -7.37
N LYS A 246 13.45 8.62 -6.18
CA LYS A 246 12.76 9.46 -5.20
C LYS A 246 12.36 10.82 -5.77
N SER A 247 13.22 11.46 -6.57
CA SER A 247 12.94 12.81 -7.09
C SER A 247 11.79 12.76 -8.09
N ALA A 248 11.78 11.76 -8.98
CA ALA A 248 10.69 11.53 -9.91
C ALA A 248 9.38 11.27 -9.16
N ILE A 249 9.38 10.36 -8.17
CA ILE A 249 8.18 10.04 -7.38
C ILE A 249 7.59 11.29 -6.71
N LEU A 250 8.43 12.10 -6.06
CA LEU A 250 8.00 13.34 -5.41
C LEU A 250 7.44 14.37 -6.41
N SER A 251 8.02 14.45 -7.61
CA SER A 251 7.50 15.28 -8.70
C SER A 251 6.11 14.80 -9.15
N ASN A 252 5.92 13.48 -9.32
CA ASN A 252 4.63 12.90 -9.69
C ASN A 252 3.56 13.16 -8.62
N ILE A 253 3.89 13.01 -7.32
CA ILE A 253 3.00 13.35 -6.21
C ILE A 253 2.61 14.84 -6.28
N THR A 254 3.59 15.72 -6.49
CA THR A 254 3.35 17.17 -6.60
C THR A 254 2.48 17.52 -7.82
N ALA A 255 2.53 16.74 -8.89
CA ALA A 255 1.71 16.92 -10.09
C ALA A 255 0.29 16.31 -9.96
N LEU A 256 -0.02 15.57 -8.88
CA LEU A 256 -1.36 15.06 -8.65
C LEU A 256 -2.38 16.19 -8.62
N ASN A 257 -3.48 15.96 -9.33
CA ASN A 257 -4.62 16.83 -9.38
C ASN A 257 -5.89 16.04 -9.09
N ALA A 258 -6.89 16.71 -8.53
CA ALA A 258 -8.21 16.15 -8.28
C ALA A 258 -9.27 17.09 -8.87
N GLY A 259 -10.33 16.51 -9.43
CA GLY A 259 -11.47 17.25 -9.98
C GLY A 259 -11.20 18.08 -11.24
N GLN A 260 -10.12 17.81 -11.99
CA GLN A 260 -9.89 18.41 -13.32
C GLN A 260 -10.88 17.88 -14.37
N VAL A 261 -11.38 16.65 -14.16
CA VAL A 261 -12.42 16.04 -14.97
C VAL A 261 -13.60 15.67 -14.06
N THR A 262 -14.81 15.95 -14.53
CA THR A 262 -16.03 15.49 -13.84
C THR A 262 -16.17 13.98 -14.01
N SER A 263 -16.28 13.27 -12.88
CA SER A 263 -16.21 11.82 -12.79
C SER A 263 -16.92 11.34 -11.53
N GLY A 264 -17.32 10.06 -11.49
CA GLY A 264 -17.59 9.34 -10.23
C GLY A 264 -16.36 8.56 -9.77
N THR A 265 -16.54 7.62 -8.84
CA THR A 265 -15.46 7.00 -8.07
C THR A 265 -15.45 5.49 -8.26
N ILE A 266 -14.47 4.96 -9.00
CA ILE A 266 -14.33 3.52 -9.24
C ILE A 266 -13.08 2.98 -8.57
N ILE A 267 -13.23 2.63 -7.30
CA ILE A 267 -12.16 2.12 -6.43
C ILE A 267 -11.60 0.80 -7.00
N SER A 268 -12.45 -0.04 -7.59
CA SER A 268 -12.04 -1.32 -8.18
C SER A 268 -11.03 -1.15 -9.30
N GLU A 269 -11.12 -0.10 -10.13
CA GLU A 269 -10.11 0.20 -11.14
C GLU A 269 -8.79 0.62 -10.50
N GLY A 270 -8.84 1.42 -9.43
CA GLY A 270 -7.65 1.77 -8.66
C GLY A 270 -6.92 0.53 -8.13
N ILE A 271 -7.64 -0.40 -7.52
CA ILE A 271 -7.07 -1.64 -6.97
C ILE A 271 -6.54 -2.54 -8.09
N LYS A 272 -7.30 -2.73 -9.18
CA LYS A 272 -6.89 -3.54 -10.33
C LYS A 272 -5.56 -3.06 -10.91
N TRP A 273 -5.43 -1.77 -11.15
CA TRP A 273 -4.20 -1.19 -11.70
C TRP A 273 -3.08 -1.10 -10.66
N GLY A 274 -3.40 -0.91 -9.37
CA GLY A 274 -2.43 -1.05 -8.28
C GLY A 274 -1.79 -2.43 -8.24
N ARG A 275 -2.58 -3.50 -8.45
CA ARG A 275 -2.07 -4.87 -8.58
C ARG A 275 -1.14 -4.99 -9.77
N HIS A 276 -1.55 -4.50 -10.95
CA HIS A 276 -0.70 -4.51 -12.13
C HIS A 276 0.66 -3.83 -11.91
N VAL A 277 0.70 -2.69 -11.20
CA VAL A 277 1.95 -1.98 -10.88
C VAL A 277 2.83 -2.76 -9.90
N LEU A 278 2.27 -3.50 -8.95
CA LEU A 278 3.02 -4.23 -7.91
C LEU A 278 3.52 -5.61 -8.36
N THR A 279 2.79 -6.28 -9.25
CA THR A 279 3.14 -7.61 -9.74
C THR A 279 4.21 -7.52 -10.82
N PRO A 280 5.22 -8.42 -10.86
CA PRO A 280 6.31 -8.40 -11.85
C PRO A 280 5.87 -8.96 -13.22
N THR A 281 4.67 -8.60 -13.67
CA THR A 281 4.04 -9.14 -14.86
C THR A 281 3.35 -8.01 -15.62
N ALA A 282 3.41 -8.07 -16.95
CA ALA A 282 2.75 -7.10 -17.83
C ALA A 282 1.33 -6.75 -17.32
N PRO A 283 0.94 -5.45 -17.36
CA PRO A 283 1.56 -4.40 -18.16
C PRO A 283 2.78 -3.72 -17.53
N TYR A 284 2.96 -3.78 -16.20
CA TYR A 284 4.11 -3.19 -15.50
C TYR A 284 5.04 -4.29 -15.02
N VAL A 285 6.32 -4.24 -15.38
CA VAL A 285 7.29 -5.32 -15.10
C VAL A 285 8.33 -4.92 -14.05
N GLU A 286 8.16 -3.74 -13.46
CA GLU A 286 9.11 -3.13 -12.54
C GLU A 286 9.04 -3.77 -11.16
N GLY A 287 7.96 -4.50 -10.84
CA GLY A 287 7.86 -5.29 -9.63
C GLY A 287 9.00 -6.30 -9.48
N SER A 288 9.45 -6.51 -8.25
CA SER A 288 10.44 -7.54 -7.91
C SER A 288 9.83 -8.93 -8.05
N THR A 289 10.61 -9.86 -8.61
CA THR A 289 10.31 -11.31 -8.61
C THR A 289 10.70 -12.00 -7.32
N ASP A 290 11.47 -11.34 -6.44
CA ASP A 290 11.82 -11.88 -5.13
C ASP A 290 10.60 -11.81 -4.19
N THR A 291 10.10 -12.99 -3.83
CA THR A 291 8.98 -13.19 -2.89
C THR A 291 9.23 -12.65 -1.47
N LYS A 292 10.48 -12.33 -1.10
CA LYS A 292 10.81 -11.68 0.17
C LYS A 292 10.49 -10.18 0.18
N VAL A 293 10.32 -9.57 -1.00
CA VAL A 293 9.93 -8.16 -1.12
C VAL A 293 8.45 -8.04 -0.82
N ARG A 294 8.11 -7.25 0.20
CA ARG A 294 6.72 -6.99 0.59
C ARG A 294 6.03 -6.14 -0.48
N LYS A 295 4.84 -6.55 -0.90
CA LYS A 295 3.99 -5.80 -1.83
C LYS A 295 2.92 -5.07 -1.02
N ILE A 296 2.96 -3.75 -1.02
CA ILE A 296 2.08 -2.91 -0.19
C ILE A 296 1.21 -2.03 -1.09
N MET A 297 -0.09 -2.05 -0.87
CA MET A 297 -1.03 -1.15 -1.52
C MET A 297 -1.69 -0.25 -0.47
N ILE A 298 -1.61 1.07 -0.65
CA ILE A 298 -2.37 2.03 0.15
C ILE A 298 -3.51 2.54 -0.72
N VAL A 299 -4.75 2.17 -0.39
CA VAL A 299 -5.96 2.65 -1.05
C VAL A 299 -6.54 3.79 -0.24
N LEU A 300 -6.68 4.98 -0.85
CA LEU A 300 -7.32 6.13 -0.22
C LEU A 300 -8.49 6.60 -1.08
N THR A 301 -9.66 6.79 -0.44
CA THR A 301 -10.86 7.39 -1.04
C THR A 301 -11.63 8.21 0.00
N ASP A 302 -12.41 9.18 -0.46
CA ASP A 302 -13.25 10.05 0.37
C ASP A 302 -14.74 9.73 0.33
N GLY A 303 -15.13 8.66 -0.36
CA GLY A 303 -16.53 8.31 -0.48
C GLY A 303 -16.77 6.96 -1.16
N ASP A 304 -18.03 6.77 -1.49
CA ASP A 304 -18.57 5.54 -2.03
C ASP A 304 -17.95 5.24 -3.39
N THR A 305 -17.85 3.95 -3.72
CA THR A 305 -17.63 3.61 -5.11
C THR A 305 -18.92 3.85 -5.90
N GLU A 306 -18.95 4.96 -6.65
CA GLU A 306 -20.19 5.46 -7.23
C GLU A 306 -20.08 5.90 -8.70
N ASP A 307 -21.24 5.96 -9.35
CA ASP A 307 -21.42 6.33 -10.75
C ASP A 307 -21.63 7.84 -10.97
N GLY A 308 -21.29 8.66 -9.97
CA GLY A 308 -21.37 10.12 -9.96
C GLY A 308 -22.80 10.66 -10.01
N ARG A 309 -23.78 9.89 -9.54
CA ARG A 309 -25.21 10.24 -9.59
C ARG A 309 -25.92 9.99 -8.26
N CYS A 310 -25.20 9.65 -7.21
CA CYS A 310 -25.76 9.08 -5.99
C CYS A 310 -26.19 10.15 -4.98
N GLY A 311 -26.33 11.38 -5.45
CA GLY A 311 -26.66 12.56 -4.66
C GLY A 311 -25.40 13.30 -4.18
N GLY A 312 -25.61 14.36 -3.39
CA GLY A 312 -24.52 15.21 -2.90
C GLY A 312 -24.10 16.32 -3.87
N SER A 313 -23.18 17.17 -3.42
CA SER A 313 -22.77 18.39 -4.11
C SER A 313 -22.03 18.16 -5.44
N TYR A 314 -21.51 16.94 -5.65
CA TYR A 314 -20.75 16.56 -6.84
C TYR A 314 -21.52 15.63 -7.80
N ALA A 315 -22.73 15.20 -7.42
CA ALA A 315 -23.55 14.37 -8.30
C ALA A 315 -23.95 15.13 -9.57
N SER A 316 -23.91 14.43 -10.70
CA SER A 316 -24.35 14.96 -11.96
C SER A 316 -25.87 15.17 -11.96
N ALA A 317 -26.31 16.42 -12.06
CA ALA A 317 -27.72 16.76 -12.30
C ALA A 317 -28.22 16.34 -13.71
N SER A 318 -27.31 15.90 -14.58
CA SER A 318 -27.61 15.52 -15.96
C SER A 318 -28.05 14.06 -16.06
N LYS A 319 -29.28 13.84 -16.55
CA LYS A 319 -29.77 12.53 -16.98
C LYS A 319 -29.28 12.11 -18.36
N THR A 320 -28.34 12.85 -18.96
CA THR A 320 -27.74 12.50 -20.25
C THR A 320 -26.54 11.58 -20.04
N ILE A 321 -26.49 10.49 -20.80
CA ILE A 321 -25.34 9.59 -20.84
C ILE A 321 -24.19 10.27 -21.59
N ASN A 322 -22.96 10.20 -21.05
CA ASN A 322 -21.75 10.58 -21.78
C ASN A 322 -20.80 9.38 -21.92
N THR A 323 -19.79 9.51 -22.78
CA THR A 323 -18.83 8.45 -23.10
C THR A 323 -17.90 8.08 -21.95
N TYR A 324 -17.84 8.94 -20.93
CA TYR A 324 -17.08 8.74 -19.71
C TYR A 324 -17.72 7.71 -18.80
N TRP A 325 -18.95 7.98 -18.35
CA TRP A 325 -19.69 7.10 -17.44
C TRP A 325 -19.84 5.73 -18.10
N THR A 326 -20.26 5.71 -19.35
CA THR A 326 -20.75 4.49 -19.97
C THR A 326 -19.65 3.43 -20.13
N ASN A 327 -18.47 3.79 -20.63
CA ASN A 327 -17.46 2.79 -20.92
C ASN A 327 -16.75 2.27 -19.65
N ALA A 328 -16.67 3.09 -18.59
CA ALA A 328 -16.12 2.68 -17.32
C ALA A 328 -17.08 1.78 -16.54
N TYR A 329 -18.27 2.29 -16.18
CA TYR A 329 -19.23 1.59 -15.33
C TYR A 329 -19.84 0.36 -16.02
N PHE A 330 -20.29 0.49 -17.27
CA PHE A 330 -20.87 -0.66 -17.97
C PHE A 330 -19.81 -1.67 -18.37
N GLY A 331 -18.56 -1.25 -18.58
CA GLY A 331 -17.46 -2.17 -18.85
C GLY A 331 -17.20 -3.17 -17.71
N GLN A 332 -17.59 -2.87 -16.47
CA GLN A 332 -17.42 -3.79 -15.33
C GLN A 332 -18.47 -4.89 -15.26
N GLY A 333 -19.72 -4.62 -15.65
CA GLY A 333 -20.84 -5.54 -15.45
C GLY A 333 -21.58 -5.98 -16.71
N LEU A 334 -21.48 -5.22 -17.81
CA LEU A 334 -22.16 -5.54 -19.06
C LEU A 334 -21.21 -6.23 -20.02
N LYS A 335 -21.42 -7.54 -20.22
CA LYS A 335 -20.81 -8.33 -21.29
C LYS A 335 -21.88 -8.60 -22.35
N PRO A 336 -21.87 -7.92 -23.52
CA PRO A 336 -22.78 -8.28 -24.60
C PRO A 336 -22.46 -9.68 -25.09
N ASP A 337 -23.42 -10.61 -25.04
CA ASP A 337 -23.26 -12.00 -25.48
C ASP A 337 -23.52 -12.20 -26.99
N SER A 338 -24.00 -11.16 -27.68
CA SER A 338 -24.38 -11.24 -29.10
C SER A 338 -24.22 -9.90 -29.85
N SER A 339 -24.18 -9.99 -31.18
CA SER A 339 -24.09 -8.84 -32.10
C SER A 339 -25.38 -8.02 -32.17
N ALA A 340 -26.49 -8.57 -31.66
CA ALA A 340 -27.73 -7.85 -31.40
C ALA A 340 -27.58 -7.04 -30.11
N SER A 341 -27.96 -5.78 -30.16
CA SER A 341 -27.96 -4.91 -28.99
C SER A 341 -28.79 -5.57 -27.87
N PRO A 342 -28.22 -5.93 -26.70
CA PRO A 342 -28.99 -6.46 -25.57
C PRO A 342 -30.00 -5.43 -25.03
N TYR A 343 -29.98 -4.21 -25.59
CA TYR A 343 -30.71 -3.04 -25.14
C TYR A 343 -32.08 -2.85 -25.80
N SER A 344 -32.49 -3.70 -26.75
CA SER A 344 -33.80 -3.58 -27.42
C SER A 344 -34.99 -3.92 -26.51
N THR A 345 -34.76 -4.53 -25.33
CA THR A 345 -35.81 -5.01 -24.40
C THR A 345 -35.66 -4.50 -22.96
N LEU A 346 -34.71 -3.59 -22.71
CA LEU A 346 -34.31 -3.12 -21.36
C LEU A 346 -35.39 -2.38 -20.56
N SER A 347 -36.50 -1.99 -21.19
CA SER A 347 -37.64 -1.44 -20.45
C SER A 347 -38.41 -2.50 -19.65
N THR A 348 -38.09 -3.81 -19.77
CA THR A 348 -38.93 -4.88 -19.18
C THR A 348 -38.20 -6.06 -18.51
N ALA A 349 -36.87 -6.18 -18.56
CA ALA A 349 -36.15 -7.31 -17.94
C ALA A 349 -35.42 -6.90 -16.66
N ALA A 350 -36.03 -7.15 -15.49
CA ALA A 350 -35.42 -6.93 -14.17
C ALA A 350 -34.03 -7.60 -14.02
N LEU A 351 -33.83 -8.74 -14.71
CA LEU A 351 -32.55 -9.46 -14.75
C LEU A 351 -31.43 -8.68 -15.44
N THR A 352 -31.73 -7.88 -16.45
CA THR A 352 -30.73 -7.07 -17.16
C THR A 352 -30.39 -5.79 -16.39
N LEU A 353 -31.36 -5.20 -15.67
CA LEU A 353 -31.09 -4.09 -14.75
C LEU A 353 -30.20 -4.52 -13.59
N ALA A 354 -30.36 -5.75 -13.08
CA ALA A 354 -29.53 -6.30 -12.00
C ALA A 354 -28.07 -6.55 -12.41
N GLN A 355 -27.73 -6.52 -13.69
CA GLN A 355 -26.36 -6.67 -14.21
C GLN A 355 -25.62 -5.33 -14.34
N ILE A 356 -26.33 -4.21 -14.21
CA ILE A 356 -25.74 -2.87 -14.32
C ILE A 356 -25.15 -2.49 -12.96
N PRO A 357 -23.86 -2.13 -12.90
CA PRO A 357 -23.29 -1.61 -11.67
C PRO A 357 -23.88 -0.24 -11.35
N ASP A 358 -24.41 -0.10 -10.14
CA ASP A 358 -24.92 1.14 -9.57
C ASP A 358 -24.29 1.39 -8.20
N CYS A 359 -24.53 2.57 -7.65
CA CYS A 359 -24.03 2.99 -6.35
C CYS A 359 -24.93 2.63 -5.18
N LYS A 360 -25.78 1.61 -5.32
CA LYS A 360 -26.53 1.14 -4.15
C LYS A 360 -25.54 0.53 -3.17
N ASP A 361 -25.74 0.84 -1.89
CA ASP A 361 -25.12 0.15 -0.78
C ASP A 361 -25.15 -1.38 -0.96
N GLY A 362 -23.96 -1.99 -0.98
CA GLY A 362 -23.81 -3.43 -1.16
C GLY A 362 -24.12 -3.93 -2.58
N GLY A 363 -24.19 -3.03 -3.56
CA GLY A 363 -24.40 -3.34 -4.97
C GLY A 363 -23.16 -3.92 -5.67
N LEU A 364 -23.23 -3.97 -6.99
CA LEU A 364 -22.16 -4.58 -7.81
C LEU A 364 -20.85 -3.81 -7.75
N LEU A 365 -20.87 -2.47 -7.62
CA LEU A 365 -19.63 -1.68 -7.49
C LEU A 365 -18.85 -2.07 -6.23
N ASN A 366 -19.52 -2.21 -5.08
CA ASN A 366 -18.92 -2.72 -3.85
C ASN A 366 -18.38 -4.14 -4.03
N THR A 367 -19.12 -4.99 -4.75
CA THR A 367 -18.69 -6.36 -5.05
C THR A 367 -17.41 -6.38 -5.87
N TYR A 368 -17.26 -5.51 -6.88
CA TYR A 368 -16.04 -5.44 -7.68
C TYR A 368 -14.84 -4.95 -6.89
N VAL A 369 -15.04 -4.01 -5.97
CA VAL A 369 -13.99 -3.55 -5.04
C VAL A 369 -13.47 -4.71 -4.19
N VAL A 370 -14.38 -5.50 -3.60
CA VAL A 370 -14.02 -6.69 -2.82
C VAL A 370 -13.34 -7.76 -3.68
N ASN A 371 -13.81 -7.97 -4.91
CA ASN A 371 -13.22 -8.97 -5.82
C ASN A 371 -11.77 -8.61 -6.19
N GLU A 372 -11.51 -7.38 -6.62
CA GLU A 372 -10.14 -6.94 -6.97
C GLU A 372 -9.22 -6.94 -5.74
N ALA A 373 -9.72 -6.55 -4.57
CA ALA A 373 -8.96 -6.63 -3.33
C ALA A 373 -8.64 -8.08 -2.95
N THR A 374 -9.59 -9.00 -3.15
CA THR A 374 -9.37 -10.44 -2.90
C THR A 374 -8.30 -10.97 -3.84
N LEU A 375 -8.39 -10.67 -5.15
CA LEU A 375 -7.37 -11.08 -6.13
C LEU A 375 -5.97 -10.58 -5.76
N ALA A 376 -5.86 -9.34 -5.26
CA ALA A 376 -4.60 -8.78 -4.80
C ALA A 376 -4.07 -9.50 -3.53
N LYS A 377 -4.93 -9.74 -2.54
CA LYS A 377 -4.54 -10.40 -1.27
C LYS A 377 -4.19 -11.87 -1.44
N THR A 378 -4.84 -12.57 -2.38
CA THR A 378 -4.70 -14.02 -2.56
C THR A 378 -3.82 -14.40 -3.75
N ASP A 379 -3.03 -13.49 -4.30
CA ASP A 379 -2.03 -13.84 -5.32
C ASP A 379 -1.05 -14.88 -4.75
N ALA A 380 -0.87 -15.99 -5.47
CA ALA A 380 -0.10 -17.13 -4.98
C ALA A 380 1.41 -16.86 -4.91
N ASN A 381 1.91 -15.93 -5.73
CA ASN A 381 3.34 -15.63 -5.84
C ASN A 381 3.69 -14.31 -5.15
N TYR A 382 2.80 -13.32 -5.23
CA TYR A 382 3.04 -11.94 -4.82
C TYR A 382 1.84 -11.37 -4.05
N PRO A 383 1.47 -11.94 -2.88
CA PRO A 383 0.33 -11.46 -2.11
C PRO A 383 0.54 -10.00 -1.70
N ILE A 384 -0.50 -9.18 -1.90
CA ILE A 384 -0.47 -7.75 -1.63
C ILE A 384 -1.14 -7.43 -0.29
N GLU A 385 -0.41 -6.74 0.58
CA GLU A 385 -0.90 -6.18 1.84
C GLU A 385 -1.57 -4.83 1.56
N ILE A 386 -2.90 -4.79 1.75
CA ILE A 386 -3.73 -3.61 1.48
C ILE A 386 -4.00 -2.85 2.77
N PHE A 387 -3.53 -1.61 2.81
CA PHE A 387 -3.92 -0.57 3.75
C PHE A 387 -5.03 0.26 3.13
N SER A 388 -6.15 0.42 3.82
CA SER A 388 -7.29 1.18 3.33
C SER A 388 -7.54 2.40 4.21
N ILE A 389 -7.50 3.59 3.61
CA ILE A 389 -7.75 4.87 4.27
C ILE A 389 -9.04 5.43 3.71
N ARG A 390 -9.95 5.77 4.61
CA ARG A 390 -11.22 6.37 4.28
C ARG A 390 -11.25 7.81 4.82
N PHE A 391 -11.56 8.78 3.97
CA PHE A 391 -11.56 10.21 4.31
C PHE A 391 -12.98 10.80 4.35
N GLY A 392 -13.22 11.82 5.18
CA GLY A 392 -14.44 12.66 5.15
C GLY A 392 -15.62 12.11 5.95
N ASP A 393 -16.86 12.23 5.44
CA ASP A 393 -18.10 11.66 6.02
C ASP A 393 -18.74 10.61 5.09
N SER A 394 -18.99 9.40 5.59
CA SER A 394 -19.47 8.22 4.84
C SER A 394 -20.25 7.35 5.80
N ASP A 395 -21.13 6.52 5.25
CA ASP A 395 -22.01 5.70 6.05
C ASP A 395 -21.35 4.41 6.55
N SER A 396 -22.12 3.57 7.23
CA SER A 396 -21.62 2.29 7.74
C SER A 396 -21.26 1.29 6.63
N THR A 397 -21.92 1.37 5.48
CA THR A 397 -21.68 0.48 4.34
C THR A 397 -20.30 0.73 3.76
N ASP A 398 -19.92 1.97 3.52
CA ASP A 398 -18.59 2.30 2.95
C ASP A 398 -17.46 2.00 3.93
N LYS A 399 -17.67 2.31 5.21
CA LYS A 399 -16.71 1.95 6.26
C LYS A 399 -16.50 0.45 6.32
N ASN A 400 -17.58 -0.33 6.23
CA ASN A 400 -17.48 -1.79 6.19
C ASN A 400 -16.83 -2.31 4.90
N LEU A 401 -17.07 -1.68 3.76
CA LEU A 401 -16.41 -2.01 2.49
C LEU A 401 -14.90 -1.81 2.59
N MET A 402 -14.47 -0.67 3.11
CA MET A 402 -13.05 -0.35 3.28
C MET A 402 -12.38 -1.31 4.28
N LYS A 403 -13.05 -1.67 5.38
CA LYS A 403 -12.58 -2.71 6.30
C LYS A 403 -12.41 -4.08 5.63
N GLN A 404 -13.32 -4.45 4.73
CA GLN A 404 -13.25 -5.75 4.02
C GLN A 404 -12.07 -5.83 3.04
N ILE A 405 -11.71 -4.73 2.38
CA ILE A 405 -10.58 -4.74 1.45
C ILE A 405 -9.23 -4.70 2.19
N ALA A 406 -9.17 -4.09 3.38
CA ALA A 406 -7.99 -4.07 4.22
C ALA A 406 -7.44 -5.49 4.47
N SER A 407 -6.13 -5.61 4.62
CA SER A 407 -5.44 -6.87 4.95
C SER A 407 -5.38 -7.12 6.45
N SER A 408 -6.40 -6.66 7.18
CA SER A 408 -6.42 -6.76 8.62
C SER A 408 -6.46 -8.18 9.12
N LYS A 409 -5.76 -8.41 10.24
CA LYS A 409 -5.81 -9.71 10.92
C LYS A 409 -7.25 -9.97 11.41
N PRO A 410 -7.69 -11.24 11.47
CA PRO A 410 -9.01 -11.56 12.00
C PRO A 410 -9.24 -10.93 13.39
N GLY A 411 -10.30 -10.12 13.51
CA GLY A 411 -10.66 -9.44 14.76
C GLY A 411 -9.92 -8.12 15.02
N THR A 412 -9.10 -7.62 14.09
CA THR A 412 -8.43 -6.32 14.19
C THR A 412 -8.84 -5.38 13.05
N GLU A 413 -8.47 -4.11 13.17
CA GLU A 413 -8.58 -3.09 12.12
C GLU A 413 -7.19 -2.47 11.85
N ASP A 414 -6.12 -3.24 12.01
CA ASP A 414 -4.73 -2.77 11.92
C ASP A 414 -4.30 -2.23 10.54
N HIS A 415 -5.06 -2.50 9.48
CA HIS A 415 -4.84 -2.03 8.11
C HIS A 415 -5.97 -1.10 7.62
N TYR A 416 -6.97 -0.83 8.46
CA TYR A 416 -8.06 0.09 8.16
C TYR A 416 -7.91 1.38 8.97
N PHE A 417 -8.07 2.51 8.30
CA PHE A 417 -7.90 3.82 8.90
C PHE A 417 -9.06 4.74 8.50
N ASP A 418 -9.77 5.27 9.51
CA ASP A 418 -10.83 6.26 9.33
C ASP A 418 -10.28 7.66 9.65
N ALA A 419 -10.21 8.52 8.64
CA ALA A 419 -9.75 9.90 8.71
C ALA A 419 -10.95 10.84 8.50
N PRO A 420 -11.75 11.14 9.54
CA PRO A 420 -12.97 11.94 9.39
C PRO A 420 -12.67 13.39 9.00
N ASP A 421 -11.45 13.88 9.29
CA ASP A 421 -11.04 15.24 9.01
C ASP A 421 -9.68 15.32 8.31
N GLU A 422 -9.34 16.53 7.90
CA GLU A 422 -8.12 16.88 7.18
C GLU A 422 -6.83 16.57 7.94
N ALA A 423 -6.84 16.69 9.28
CA ALA A 423 -5.68 16.36 10.11
C ALA A 423 -5.46 14.85 10.18
N GLY A 424 -6.53 14.06 10.11
CA GLY A 424 -6.50 12.61 10.12
C GLY A 424 -5.63 11.99 9.03
N ILE A 425 -5.65 12.51 7.79
CA ILE A 425 -4.89 11.91 6.66
C ILE A 425 -3.39 11.79 6.99
N LYS A 426 -2.78 12.87 7.51
CA LYS A 426 -1.35 12.88 7.83
C LYS A 426 -1.02 11.90 8.94
N GLU A 427 -1.87 11.82 9.96
CA GLU A 427 -1.72 10.86 11.05
C GLU A 427 -1.85 9.42 10.56
N MET A 428 -2.78 9.12 9.65
CA MET A 428 -2.98 7.77 9.11
C MET A 428 -1.76 7.32 8.28
N PHE A 429 -1.24 8.17 7.40
CA PHE A 429 0.00 7.87 6.66
C PHE A 429 1.20 7.70 7.58
N LYS A 430 1.28 8.49 8.67
CA LYS A 430 2.31 8.30 9.69
C LYS A 430 2.19 6.93 10.37
N LYS A 431 0.99 6.53 10.79
CA LYS A 431 0.73 5.20 11.38
C LYS A 431 1.08 4.06 10.43
N ILE A 432 0.72 4.18 9.15
CA ILE A 432 1.11 3.21 8.13
C ILE A 432 2.64 3.16 8.00
N GLY A 433 3.30 4.32 7.91
CA GLY A 433 4.76 4.41 7.93
C GLY A 433 5.37 3.66 9.11
N GLN A 434 4.88 3.92 10.33
CA GLN A 434 5.33 3.21 11.54
C GLN A 434 5.22 1.69 11.40
N GLN A 435 4.08 1.17 10.92
CA GLN A 435 3.89 -0.27 10.72
C GLN A 435 4.82 -0.85 9.65
N LEU A 436 5.09 -0.11 8.57
CA LEU A 436 6.00 -0.55 7.52
C LEU A 436 7.45 -0.67 8.01
N GLY A 437 7.86 0.15 8.98
CA GLY A 437 9.19 0.13 9.58
C GLY A 437 9.42 -0.97 10.63
N GLN A 438 8.36 -1.64 11.10
CA GLN A 438 8.44 -2.71 12.11
C GLN A 438 8.88 -4.05 11.49
N ARG A 439 10.09 -4.09 10.94
CA ARG A 439 10.69 -5.31 10.41
C ARG A 439 12.11 -5.45 10.92
N LEU A 440 12.40 -6.59 11.55
CA LEU A 440 13.77 -6.98 11.86
C LEU A 440 14.56 -7.29 10.58
N MET A 441 15.83 -6.92 10.61
CA MET A 441 16.78 -7.14 9.53
C MET A 441 18.19 -7.34 10.11
N THR A 442 19.06 -7.92 9.31
CA THR A 442 20.48 -8.06 9.65
C THR A 442 21.19 -6.71 9.57
N ARG A 443 22.32 -6.57 10.28
CA ARG A 443 23.17 -5.38 10.16
C ARG A 443 23.71 -5.17 8.75
N LYS A 444 23.97 -6.25 8.02
CA LYS A 444 24.38 -6.19 6.62
C LYS A 444 23.27 -5.57 5.76
N GLU A 445 22.02 -6.00 5.94
CA GLU A 445 20.87 -5.39 5.25
C GLU A 445 20.74 -3.91 5.60
N ALA A 446 20.87 -3.57 6.88
CA ALA A 446 20.76 -2.20 7.35
C ALA A 446 21.79 -1.26 6.69
N THR A 447 23.05 -1.71 6.65
CA THR A 447 24.23 -0.95 6.21
C THR A 447 24.51 -0.99 4.71
N THR A 448 24.01 -1.99 4.00
CA THR A 448 24.24 -2.15 2.54
C THR A 448 22.98 -1.98 1.70
N GLY A 449 21.79 -2.09 2.31
CA GLY A 449 20.51 -2.16 1.60
C GLY A 449 20.19 -3.53 0.99
N THR A 450 21.11 -4.50 1.10
CA THR A 450 20.98 -5.82 0.47
C THR A 450 21.04 -6.98 1.48
N PRO A 451 20.24 -8.05 1.28
CA PRO A 451 20.28 -9.28 2.09
C PRO A 451 21.67 -9.90 2.28
#